data_AF-A0A520IJL4-F1
#
_entry.id   AF-A0A520IJL4-F1
#
_cell.length_a   1.000
_cell.length_b   1.000
_cell.length_c   1.000
_cell.angle_alpha   90.00
_cell.angle_beta   90.00
_cell.angle_gamma   90.00
#
_symmetry.space_group_name_H-M   'P 1'
#
loop_
_entity.id
_entity.type
_entity.pdbx_description
1 polymer ?
#
loop_
_entity_poly.entity_id
_entity_poly.type
_entity_poly.pdbx_seq_one_letter_code
_entity_poly.pdbx_strand_id
1 'polypeptide(L)'
;MRFDDSLKTVLSADMATDFGAQSAWRQMVDLIGRGRSPADAESLARLQALRKLVPDTVRAASARALAFAKPDVALVGFFAEDTLAIAAPVLRTAMLPADDWLALLPQLTPAGRSVLRHRRDLPEPVCRGLESFGSTDFVLAHHPAPSEAAPASNPGAEVQLSVDDVVPAPAVEAPAESPSCPTMPRTASPFVTLGALTRGLPVVAEALRHAAVPATDAA
;
A
#
# COMPACT_ATOMS: atom_id res chain seq x y z
N MET A 1 12.75 -28.13 41.11
CA MET A 1 11.95 -27.66 39.96
C MET A 1 11.41 -26.25 40.20
N ARG A 2 12.24 -25.20 40.12
CA ARG A 2 11.81 -23.78 40.29
C ARG A 2 12.20 -22.86 39.11
N PHE A 3 12.97 -23.38 38.15
CA PHE A 3 13.46 -22.61 37.00
C PHE A 3 12.33 -22.25 36.02
N ASP A 4 11.43 -23.20 35.76
CA ASP A 4 10.29 -23.00 34.83
C ASP A 4 9.37 -21.85 35.25
N ASP A 5 9.10 -21.73 36.55
CA ASP A 5 8.15 -20.73 37.09
C ASP A 5 8.74 -19.31 37.07
N SER A 6 10.05 -19.18 37.31
CA SER A 6 10.76 -17.90 37.17
C SER A 6 10.86 -17.44 35.71
N LEU A 7 11.12 -18.37 34.77
CA LEU A 7 11.14 -18.07 33.34
C LEU A 7 9.76 -17.68 32.83
N LYS A 8 8.71 -18.42 33.24
CA LYS A 8 7.33 -18.10 32.91
C LYS A 8 6.93 -16.71 33.43
N THR A 9 7.34 -16.35 34.64
CA THR A 9 7.06 -15.05 35.25
C THR A 9 7.81 -13.91 34.57
N VAL A 10 9.10 -14.08 34.25
CA VAL A 10 9.88 -13.06 33.54
C VAL A 10 9.38 -12.86 32.12
N LEU A 11 9.09 -13.95 31.38
CA LEU A 11 8.49 -13.85 30.05
C LEU A 11 7.10 -13.20 30.12
N SER A 12 6.30 -13.49 31.15
CA SER A 12 4.97 -12.86 31.32
C SER A 12 5.08 -11.37 31.66
N ALA A 13 6.03 -10.97 32.49
CA ALA A 13 6.26 -9.57 32.88
C ALA A 13 6.85 -8.75 31.72
N ASP A 14 7.77 -9.33 30.94
CA ASP A 14 8.35 -8.69 29.76
C ASP A 14 7.29 -8.53 28.66
N MET A 15 6.45 -9.56 28.44
CA MET A 15 5.31 -9.51 27.51
C MET A 15 4.24 -8.48 27.89
N ALA A 16 4.19 -8.01 29.15
CA ALA A 16 3.29 -6.93 29.56
C ALA A 16 3.79 -5.54 29.13
N THR A 17 5.04 -5.42 28.68
CA THR A 17 5.60 -4.20 28.10
C THR A 17 5.44 -4.19 26.58
N ASP A 18 5.35 -3.01 25.97
CA ASP A 18 5.27 -2.86 24.52
C ASP A 18 6.45 -3.54 23.80
N PHE A 19 7.64 -3.53 24.42
CA PHE A 19 8.85 -4.13 23.87
C PHE A 19 8.80 -5.67 23.92
N GLY A 20 8.36 -6.26 25.03
CA GLY A 20 8.25 -7.71 25.13
C GLY A 20 7.10 -8.27 24.27
N ALA A 21 6.00 -7.53 24.10
CA ALA A 21 4.95 -7.89 23.14
C ALA A 21 5.48 -7.94 21.69
N GLN A 22 6.26 -6.94 21.28
CA GLN A 22 6.92 -6.91 19.97
C GLN A 22 7.92 -8.06 19.79
N SER A 23 8.70 -8.37 20.83
CA SER A 23 9.68 -9.45 20.81
C SER A 23 9.01 -10.82 20.71
N ALA A 24 7.98 -11.07 21.53
CA ALA A 24 7.20 -12.30 21.50
C ALA A 24 6.49 -12.50 20.15
N TRP A 25 5.93 -11.43 19.57
CA TRP A 25 5.36 -11.47 18.22
C TRP A 25 6.38 -11.94 17.19
N ARG A 26 7.56 -11.31 17.15
CA ARG A 26 8.61 -11.68 16.19
C ARG A 26 9.04 -13.13 16.36
N GLN A 27 9.25 -13.57 17.61
CA GLN A 27 9.64 -14.95 17.92
C GLN A 27 8.57 -15.95 17.47
N MET A 28 7.30 -15.68 17.74
CA MET A 28 6.20 -16.57 17.38
C MET A 28 6.02 -16.66 15.85
N VAL A 29 6.01 -15.52 15.15
CA VAL A 29 5.96 -15.49 13.68
C VAL A 29 7.14 -16.26 13.08
N ASP A 30 8.33 -16.10 13.65
CA ASP A 30 9.55 -16.76 13.19
C ASP A 30 9.53 -18.28 13.43
N LEU A 31 9.05 -18.73 14.59
CA LEU A 31 8.90 -20.15 14.91
C LEU A 31 7.87 -20.82 13.99
N ILE A 32 6.69 -20.22 13.84
CA ILE A 32 5.62 -20.75 13.00
C ILE A 32 6.02 -20.70 11.53
N GLY A 33 6.55 -19.57 11.06
CA GLY A 33 6.97 -19.37 9.67
C GLY A 33 8.05 -20.35 9.20
N ARG A 34 8.96 -20.78 10.10
CA ARG A 34 9.98 -21.80 9.82
C ARG A 34 9.52 -23.24 10.08
N GLY A 35 8.25 -23.46 10.41
CA GLY A 35 7.71 -24.79 10.72
C GLY A 35 8.28 -25.42 11.99
N ARG A 36 8.82 -24.61 12.91
CA ARG A 36 9.31 -25.06 14.24
C ARG A 36 8.20 -25.11 15.29
N SER A 37 7.03 -24.55 14.96
CA SER A 37 5.80 -24.58 15.74
C SER A 37 4.62 -24.65 14.79
N PRO A 38 3.55 -25.40 15.10
CA PRO A 38 2.37 -25.48 14.23
C PRO A 38 1.60 -24.15 14.20
N ALA A 39 0.91 -23.88 13.10
CA ALA A 39 -0.03 -22.77 12.97
C ALA A 39 -1.44 -23.19 13.45
N ASP A 40 -1.53 -23.74 14.66
CA ASP A 40 -2.79 -24.19 15.24
C ASP A 40 -3.63 -23.04 15.84
N ALA A 41 -4.87 -23.36 16.24
CA ALA A 41 -5.82 -22.37 16.74
C ALA A 41 -5.30 -21.63 17.99
N GLU A 42 -4.56 -22.30 18.88
CA GLU A 42 -3.97 -21.67 20.06
C GLU A 42 -2.87 -20.68 19.68
N SER A 43 -1.95 -21.09 18.81
CA SER A 43 -0.84 -20.24 18.34
C SER A 43 -1.34 -19.02 17.59
N LEU A 44 -2.35 -19.20 16.72
CA LEU A 44 -2.98 -18.09 15.99
C LEU A 44 -3.77 -17.16 16.90
N ALA A 45 -4.49 -17.69 17.91
CA ALA A 45 -5.18 -16.88 18.91
C ALA A 45 -4.19 -16.02 19.72
N ARG A 46 -3.01 -16.59 20.03
CA ARG A 46 -1.94 -15.85 20.73
C ARG A 46 -1.32 -14.77 19.84
N LEU A 47 -1.07 -15.04 18.56
CA LEU A 47 -0.68 -14.00 17.60
C LEU A 47 -1.75 -12.90 17.50
N GLN A 48 -3.04 -13.25 17.47
CA GLN A 48 -4.12 -12.27 17.42
C GLN A 48 -4.18 -11.38 18.67
N ALA A 49 -3.89 -11.92 19.85
CA ALA A 49 -3.76 -11.13 21.07
C ALA A 49 -2.57 -10.15 20.99
N LEU A 50 -1.41 -10.63 20.53
CA LEU A 50 -0.20 -9.81 20.36
C LEU A 50 -0.38 -8.73 19.28
N ARG A 51 -1.08 -9.02 18.18
CA ARG A 51 -1.34 -8.07 17.09
C ARG A 51 -1.88 -6.74 17.58
N LYS A 52 -2.73 -6.75 18.62
CA LYS A 52 -3.35 -5.55 19.21
C LYS A 52 -2.36 -4.64 19.94
N LEU A 53 -1.21 -5.19 20.36
CA LEU A 53 -0.18 -4.49 21.13
C LEU A 53 1.03 -4.11 20.27
N VAL A 54 1.14 -4.67 19.07
CA VAL A 54 2.33 -4.53 18.21
C VAL A 54 2.08 -3.50 17.12
N PRO A 55 2.91 -2.45 16.97
CA PRO A 55 2.76 -1.44 15.93
C PRO A 55 2.84 -2.03 14.51
N ASP A 56 2.15 -1.40 13.56
CA ASP A 56 2.09 -1.80 12.15
C ASP A 56 3.47 -1.93 11.50
N THR A 57 4.42 -1.06 11.88
CA THR A 57 5.80 -1.09 11.39
C THR A 57 6.50 -2.40 11.74
N VAL A 58 6.26 -2.92 12.94
CA VAL A 58 6.82 -4.19 13.41
C VAL A 58 6.13 -5.37 12.73
N ARG A 59 4.80 -5.34 12.60
CA ARG A 59 4.05 -6.38 11.89
C ARG A 59 4.47 -6.46 10.42
N ALA A 60 4.64 -5.31 9.77
CA ALA A 60 5.11 -5.23 8.39
C ALA A 60 6.57 -5.71 8.23
N ALA A 61 7.43 -5.47 9.21
CA ALA A 61 8.79 -6.00 9.22
C ALA A 61 8.78 -7.54 9.35
N SER A 62 7.97 -8.09 10.26
CA SER A 62 7.78 -9.53 10.42
C SER A 62 7.22 -10.19 9.16
N ALA A 63 6.24 -9.56 8.50
CA ALA A 63 5.69 -10.03 7.23
C ALA A 63 6.76 -10.14 6.13
N ARG A 64 7.64 -9.14 6.00
CA ARG A 64 8.75 -9.19 5.04
C ARG A 64 9.78 -10.27 5.38
N ALA A 65 10.02 -10.53 6.67
CA ALA A 65 10.94 -11.58 7.10
C ALA A 65 10.47 -12.99 6.69
N LEU A 66 9.17 -13.17 6.42
CA LEU A 66 8.62 -14.42 5.88
C LEU A 66 8.94 -14.67 4.40
N ALA A 67 9.54 -13.72 3.68
CA ALA A 67 9.84 -13.86 2.25
C ALA A 67 10.69 -15.09 1.90
N PHE A 68 11.53 -15.55 2.84
CA PHE A 68 12.41 -16.71 2.68
C PHE A 68 11.94 -17.92 3.49
N ALA A 69 10.76 -17.83 4.11
CA ALA A 69 10.14 -18.90 4.85
C ALA A 69 9.13 -19.64 3.97
N LYS A 70 8.65 -20.80 4.45
CA LYS A 70 7.52 -21.53 3.83
C LYS A 70 6.36 -21.56 4.83
N PRO A 71 5.70 -20.39 5.05
CA PRO A 71 4.61 -20.32 6.01
C PRO A 71 3.44 -21.18 5.54
N ASP A 72 2.80 -21.85 6.50
CA ASP A 72 1.58 -22.63 6.27
C ASP A 72 0.39 -21.71 5.88
N VAL A 73 -0.62 -22.27 5.20
CA VAL A 73 -1.81 -21.55 4.72
C VAL A 73 -2.50 -20.77 5.85
N ALA A 74 -2.53 -21.32 7.06
CA ALA A 74 -3.16 -20.67 8.20
C ALA A 74 -2.41 -19.41 8.65
N LEU A 75 -1.07 -19.41 8.59
CA LEU A 75 -0.27 -18.21 8.88
C LEU A 75 -0.38 -17.18 7.75
N VAL A 76 -0.44 -17.62 6.50
CA VAL A 76 -0.66 -16.71 5.35
C VAL A 76 -2.03 -16.03 5.46
N GLY A 77 -3.09 -16.80 5.77
CA GLY A 77 -4.43 -16.28 6.02
C GLY A 77 -4.44 -15.26 7.15
N PHE A 78 -3.79 -15.58 8.27
CA PHE A 78 -3.66 -14.66 9.40
C PHE A 78 -3.04 -13.31 9.00
N PHE A 79 -1.96 -13.29 8.21
CA PHE A 79 -1.36 -12.04 7.72
C PHE A 79 -2.22 -11.32 6.67
N ALA A 80 -3.03 -12.06 5.91
CA ALA A 80 -3.90 -11.51 4.90
C ALA A 80 -5.10 -10.73 5.46
N GLU A 81 -5.49 -10.98 6.71
CA GLU A 81 -6.50 -10.22 7.46
C GLU A 81 -6.03 -8.82 7.87
N ASP A 82 -4.72 -8.56 7.86
CA ASP A 82 -4.15 -7.27 8.27
C ASP A 82 -4.27 -6.21 7.16
N THR A 83 -3.72 -5.01 7.40
CA THR A 83 -3.67 -3.97 6.37
C THR A 83 -2.85 -4.43 5.15
N LEU A 84 -3.16 -3.86 3.98
CA LEU A 84 -2.49 -4.24 2.73
C LEU A 84 -0.95 -4.06 2.80
N ALA A 85 -0.47 -3.07 3.56
CA ALA A 85 0.96 -2.84 3.75
C ALA A 85 1.68 -4.01 4.45
N ILE A 86 0.95 -4.78 5.27
CA ILE A 86 1.43 -5.94 6.02
C ILE A 86 1.13 -7.24 5.26
N ALA A 87 -0.06 -7.37 4.66
CA ALA A 87 -0.47 -8.56 3.92
C ALA A 87 0.32 -8.75 2.61
N ALA A 88 0.54 -7.68 1.86
CA ALA A 88 1.07 -7.78 0.49
C ALA A 88 2.47 -8.41 0.40
N PRO A 89 3.44 -8.15 1.30
CA PRO A 89 4.70 -8.89 1.31
C PRO A 89 4.52 -10.41 1.39
N VAL A 90 3.64 -10.90 2.29
CA VAL A 90 3.39 -12.33 2.47
C VAL A 90 2.70 -12.92 1.24
N LEU A 91 1.65 -12.26 0.74
CA LEU A 91 0.91 -12.72 -0.44
C LEU A 91 1.76 -12.80 -1.71
N ARG A 92 2.79 -11.95 -1.84
CA ARG A 92 3.72 -11.98 -2.99
C ARG A 92 4.72 -13.12 -2.92
N THR A 93 5.09 -13.58 -1.73
CA THR A 93 6.19 -14.56 -1.56
C THR A 93 5.72 -15.94 -1.15
N ALA A 94 4.51 -16.08 -0.59
CA ALA A 94 3.98 -17.35 -0.15
C ALA A 94 3.91 -18.36 -1.31
N MET A 95 4.38 -19.57 -1.05
CA MET A 95 4.29 -20.71 -1.96
C MET A 95 3.37 -21.76 -1.34
N LEU A 96 2.11 -21.76 -1.77
CA LEU A 96 1.08 -22.69 -1.31
C LEU A 96 0.61 -23.58 -2.48
N PRO A 97 0.17 -24.82 -2.19
CA PRO A 97 -0.60 -25.65 -3.11
C PRO A 97 -1.84 -24.93 -3.68
N ALA A 98 -2.36 -25.43 -4.80
CA ALA A 98 -3.53 -24.85 -5.44
C ALA A 98 -4.76 -24.87 -4.53
N ASP A 99 -5.01 -25.97 -3.82
CA ASP A 99 -6.17 -26.13 -2.94
C ASP A 99 -6.14 -25.12 -1.78
N ASP A 100 -4.97 -24.90 -1.19
CA ASP A 100 -4.77 -23.93 -0.11
C ASP A 100 -5.01 -22.49 -0.59
N TRP A 101 -4.52 -22.15 -1.78
CA TRP A 101 -4.83 -20.85 -2.38
C TRP A 101 -6.33 -20.68 -2.62
N LEU A 102 -7.00 -21.69 -3.18
CA LEU A 102 -8.44 -21.67 -3.46
C LEU A 102 -9.27 -21.52 -2.19
N ALA A 103 -8.88 -22.18 -1.09
CA ALA A 103 -9.52 -22.02 0.21
C ALA A 103 -9.33 -20.59 0.79
N LEU A 104 -8.22 -19.93 0.44
CA LEU A 104 -7.87 -18.61 0.94
C LEU A 104 -8.51 -17.47 0.12
N LEU A 105 -8.75 -17.65 -1.19
CA LEU A 105 -9.30 -16.60 -2.07
C LEU A 105 -10.58 -15.90 -1.55
N PRO A 106 -11.60 -16.60 -1.02
CA PRO A 106 -12.81 -15.96 -0.52
C PRO A 106 -12.58 -15.10 0.72
N GLN A 107 -11.53 -15.38 1.49
CA GLN A 107 -11.19 -14.69 2.74
C GLN A 107 -10.40 -13.39 2.48
N LEU A 108 -9.82 -13.26 1.29
CA LEU A 108 -9.05 -12.07 0.92
C LEU A 108 -9.93 -10.84 0.72
N THR A 109 -9.34 -9.67 0.97
CA THR A 109 -9.90 -8.41 0.49
C THR A 109 -9.74 -8.28 -1.03
N PRO A 110 -10.53 -7.44 -1.71
CA PRO A 110 -10.32 -7.13 -3.14
C PRO A 110 -8.89 -6.70 -3.46
N ALA A 111 -8.28 -5.89 -2.57
CA ALA A 111 -6.89 -5.47 -2.71
C ALA A 111 -5.90 -6.63 -2.56
N GLY A 112 -6.14 -7.56 -1.63
CA GLY A 112 -5.36 -8.79 -1.49
C GLY A 112 -5.42 -9.68 -2.74
N ARG A 113 -6.62 -9.86 -3.32
CA ARG A 113 -6.77 -10.56 -4.60
C ARG A 113 -6.08 -9.83 -5.75
N SER A 114 -6.10 -8.50 -5.78
CA SER A 114 -5.35 -7.71 -6.76
C SER A 114 -3.84 -7.97 -6.68
N VAL A 115 -3.27 -8.17 -5.48
CA VAL A 115 -1.85 -8.54 -5.34
C VAL A 115 -1.57 -9.88 -6.02
N LEU A 116 -2.45 -10.86 -5.85
CA LEU A 116 -2.31 -12.18 -6.47
C LEU A 116 -2.44 -12.12 -8.00
N ARG A 117 -3.32 -11.28 -8.55
CA ARG A 117 -3.45 -11.11 -10.02
C ARG A 117 -2.18 -10.61 -10.71
N HIS A 118 -1.27 -9.96 -9.98
CA HIS A 118 0.03 -9.54 -10.53
C HIS A 118 1.12 -10.61 -10.42
N ARG A 119 0.85 -11.75 -9.77
CA ARG A 119 1.78 -12.87 -9.72
C ARG A 119 1.74 -13.67 -11.00
N ARG A 120 2.90 -14.18 -11.41
CA ARG A 120 3.08 -14.99 -12.63
C ARG A 120 3.28 -16.48 -12.34
N ASP A 121 3.44 -16.84 -11.08
CA ASP A 121 3.81 -18.15 -10.58
C ASP A 121 2.63 -18.90 -9.92
N LEU A 122 1.40 -18.40 -10.07
CA LEU A 122 0.22 -19.03 -9.50
C LEU A 122 -0.25 -20.23 -10.34
N PRO A 123 -0.77 -21.29 -9.71
CA PRO A 123 -1.37 -22.41 -10.42
C PRO A 123 -2.60 -21.97 -11.23
N GLU A 124 -2.79 -22.56 -12.41
CA GLU A 124 -3.91 -22.27 -13.33
C GLU A 124 -5.30 -22.30 -12.65
N PRO A 125 -5.63 -23.28 -11.77
CA PRO A 125 -6.90 -23.28 -11.05
C PRO A 125 -7.11 -22.02 -10.18
N VAL A 126 -6.04 -21.48 -9.61
CA VAL A 126 -6.07 -20.27 -8.76
C VAL A 126 -6.32 -19.03 -9.62
N CYS A 127 -5.69 -18.95 -10.79
CA CYS A 127 -5.95 -17.89 -11.77
C CYS A 127 -7.44 -17.85 -12.16
N ARG A 128 -8.02 -19.00 -12.51
CA ARG A 128 -9.47 -19.10 -12.79
C ARG A 128 -10.34 -18.77 -11.57
N GLY A 129 -9.92 -19.19 -10.38
CA GLY A 129 -10.60 -18.81 -9.13
C GLY A 129 -10.65 -17.30 -8.93
N LEU A 130 -9.55 -16.58 -9.20
CA LEU A 130 -9.47 -15.13 -9.09
C LEU A 130 -10.37 -14.38 -10.08
N GLU A 131 -10.59 -14.94 -11.27
CA GLU A 131 -11.50 -14.37 -12.29
C GLU A 131 -12.95 -14.34 -11.80
N SER A 132 -13.34 -15.32 -10.98
CA SER A 132 -14.71 -15.44 -10.43
C SER A 132 -15.09 -14.27 -9.49
N PHE A 133 -14.11 -13.53 -8.98
CA PHE A 133 -14.31 -12.36 -8.11
C PHE A 133 -14.36 -11.02 -8.87
N GLY A 134 -14.27 -11.02 -10.20
CA GLY A 134 -14.18 -9.78 -10.99
C GLY A 134 -15.33 -8.80 -10.75
N SER A 135 -16.56 -9.28 -10.58
CA SER A 135 -17.73 -8.44 -10.30
C SER A 135 -17.64 -7.69 -8.96
N THR A 136 -17.05 -8.31 -7.95
CA THR A 136 -16.88 -7.72 -6.61
C THR A 136 -15.63 -6.84 -6.52
N ASP A 137 -14.56 -7.23 -7.22
CA ASP A 137 -13.25 -6.56 -7.09
C ASP A 137 -13.11 -5.30 -7.94
N PHE A 138 -13.84 -5.20 -9.06
CA PHE A 138 -13.74 -4.09 -10.00
C PHE A 138 -14.93 -3.12 -9.93
N VAL A 139 -15.56 -3.01 -8.75
CA VAL A 139 -16.60 -2.01 -8.52
C VAL A 139 -15.96 -0.63 -8.37
N LEU A 140 -16.19 0.25 -9.35
CA LEU A 140 -15.85 1.66 -9.22
C LEU A 140 -16.78 2.30 -8.20
N ALA A 141 -16.23 2.82 -7.09
CA ALA A 141 -17.00 3.66 -6.19
C ALA A 141 -17.42 4.93 -6.95
N HIS A 142 -18.72 5.14 -7.10
CA HIS A 142 -19.24 6.43 -7.57
C HIS A 142 -19.00 7.44 -6.45
N HIS A 143 -17.94 8.24 -6.58
CA HIS A 143 -17.82 9.46 -5.80
C HIS A 143 -18.66 10.51 -6.52
N PRO A 144 -19.86 10.89 -6.02
CA PRO A 144 -20.56 12.02 -6.61
C PRO A 144 -19.61 13.20 -6.56
N ALA A 145 -19.43 13.88 -7.70
CA ALA A 145 -18.73 15.16 -7.71
C ALA A 145 -19.41 16.04 -6.63
N PRO A 146 -18.65 16.83 -5.84
CA PRO A 146 -19.27 17.76 -4.92
C PRO A 146 -20.23 18.61 -5.74
N SER A 147 -21.53 18.43 -5.51
CA SER A 147 -22.57 19.19 -6.16
C SER A 147 -22.27 20.64 -5.87
N GLU A 148 -21.79 21.36 -6.88
CA GLU A 148 -21.70 22.81 -6.82
C GLU A 148 -23.12 23.28 -6.52
N ALA A 149 -23.30 23.81 -5.31
CA ALA A 149 -24.59 24.23 -4.81
C ALA A 149 -25.13 25.27 -5.80
N ALA A 150 -26.17 24.89 -6.53
CA ALA A 150 -27.00 25.85 -7.23
C ALA A 150 -27.42 26.92 -6.22
N PRO A 151 -27.30 28.22 -6.53
CA PRO A 151 -27.62 29.26 -5.57
C PRO A 151 -29.11 29.16 -5.24
N ALA A 152 -29.41 28.84 -3.99
CA ALA A 152 -30.76 28.93 -3.46
C ALA A 152 -31.18 30.41 -3.53
N SER A 153 -32.07 30.73 -4.47
CA SER A 153 -32.85 31.97 -4.41
C SER A 153 -33.81 31.87 -3.24
N ASN A 154 -33.42 32.44 -2.09
CA ASN A 154 -34.33 32.77 -1.01
C ASN A 154 -34.76 34.24 -1.17
N PRO A 155 -36.05 34.53 -1.46
CA PRO A 155 -36.60 35.85 -1.24
C PRO A 155 -37.05 35.95 0.22
N GLY A 156 -36.45 36.88 0.97
CA GLY A 156 -36.91 37.27 2.30
C GLY A 156 -36.11 36.68 3.46
N ALA A 157 -35.05 37.38 3.83
CA ALA A 157 -34.57 37.40 5.21
C ALA A 157 -33.99 38.80 5.45
N GLU A 158 -34.63 39.51 6.36
CA GLU A 158 -34.41 40.90 6.68
C GLU A 158 -32.98 41.15 7.17
N VAL A 159 -32.41 42.24 6.66
CA VAL A 159 -31.11 42.75 7.07
C VAL A 159 -31.26 43.40 8.44
N GLN A 160 -30.66 42.81 9.46
CA GLN A 160 -30.47 43.48 10.74
C GLN A 160 -29.00 43.83 10.90
N LEU A 161 -28.66 45.04 10.42
CA LEU A 161 -27.41 45.71 10.73
C LEU A 161 -27.38 46.06 12.21
N SER A 162 -26.44 45.47 12.95
CA SER A 162 -25.95 46.03 14.21
C SER A 162 -24.50 46.44 13.99
N VAL A 163 -24.31 47.75 13.93
CA VAL A 163 -23.03 48.45 13.89
C VAL A 163 -22.82 48.98 15.31
N ASP A 164 -21.82 48.46 16.02
CA ASP A 164 -21.01 49.19 16.99
C ASP A 164 -20.05 48.20 17.67
N ASP A 165 -18.77 48.23 17.28
CA ASP A 165 -17.69 48.66 18.15
C ASP A 165 -16.37 48.58 17.36
N VAL A 166 -15.80 49.75 17.04
CA VAL A 166 -14.51 49.89 16.37
C VAL A 166 -13.43 50.00 17.43
N VAL A 167 -12.60 48.97 17.55
CA VAL A 167 -11.34 49.01 18.29
C VAL A 167 -10.20 48.68 17.31
N PRO A 168 -9.13 49.51 17.24
CA PRO A 168 -8.18 49.49 16.14
C PRO A 168 -7.23 48.29 16.20
N ALA A 169 -6.90 47.79 15.01
CA ALA A 169 -6.02 46.66 14.77
C ALA A 169 -4.59 46.85 15.33
N PRO A 170 -4.00 45.85 16.00
CA PRO A 170 -2.55 45.73 16.06
C PRO A 170 -2.05 45.12 14.75
N ALA A 171 -1.04 45.75 14.14
CA ALA A 171 -0.31 45.21 13.01
C ALA A 171 0.33 43.86 13.40
N VAL A 172 -0.16 42.78 12.81
CA VAL A 172 0.47 41.46 12.92
C VAL A 172 1.34 41.26 11.69
N GLU A 173 2.64 41.34 11.98
CA GLU A 173 3.77 41.02 11.14
C GLU A 173 3.61 39.62 10.50
N ALA A 174 3.88 39.54 9.20
CA ALA A 174 3.74 38.33 8.40
C ALA A 174 4.67 37.21 8.92
N PRO A 175 4.18 35.97 9.10
CA PRO A 175 5.03 34.83 9.41
C PRO A 175 5.87 34.46 8.20
N ALA A 176 7.16 34.77 8.26
CA ALA A 176 8.18 34.15 7.44
C ALA A 176 8.51 32.74 7.98
N GLU A 177 8.97 31.88 7.07
CA GLU A 177 9.62 30.58 7.29
C GLU A 177 8.72 29.34 7.34
N SER A 178 8.35 28.89 6.14
CA SER A 178 8.12 27.47 5.85
C SER A 178 9.42 26.67 6.05
N PRO A 179 9.38 25.45 6.64
CA PRO A 179 10.57 24.62 6.73
C PRO A 179 11.04 24.21 5.33
N SER A 180 12.30 24.53 5.04
CA SER A 180 12.98 24.27 3.77
C SER A 180 12.89 22.79 3.36
N CYS A 181 12.34 22.53 2.17
CA CYS A 181 12.63 21.30 1.45
C CYS A 181 14.15 21.14 1.29
N PRO A 182 14.74 19.96 1.55
CA PRO A 182 16.12 19.72 1.16
C PRO A 182 16.21 19.83 -0.37
N THR A 183 16.94 20.85 -0.83
CA THR A 183 17.31 21.01 -2.24
C THR A 183 18.23 19.84 -2.61
N MET A 184 17.68 18.82 -3.26
CA MET A 184 18.51 17.85 -3.95
C MET A 184 19.29 18.59 -5.06
N PRO A 185 20.58 18.30 -5.26
CA PRO A 185 21.29 18.81 -6.41
C PRO A 185 20.60 18.26 -7.66
N ARG A 186 19.97 19.15 -8.44
CA ARG A 186 19.54 18.83 -9.81
C ARG A 186 20.79 18.54 -10.60
N THR A 187 21.12 17.27 -10.79
CA THR A 187 22.11 16.86 -11.78
C THR A 187 21.66 17.41 -13.13
N ALA A 188 22.37 18.41 -13.64
CA ALA A 188 22.18 18.92 -14.98
C ALA A 188 22.67 17.85 -15.98
N SER A 189 21.84 16.84 -16.23
CA SER A 189 22.04 15.94 -17.36
C SER A 189 21.38 16.56 -18.60
N PRO A 190 22.03 16.48 -19.78
CA PRO A 190 21.48 16.97 -21.03
C PRO A 190 20.44 15.97 -21.52
N PHE A 191 19.22 16.03 -20.98
CA PHE A 191 18.10 15.27 -21.53
C PHE A 191 17.68 15.90 -22.86
N VAL A 192 18.35 15.46 -23.93
CA VAL A 192 17.96 15.77 -25.31
C VAL A 192 16.70 14.98 -25.61
N THR A 193 15.67 15.66 -26.11
CA THR A 193 14.40 15.05 -26.50
C THR A 193 14.65 14.02 -27.62
N LEU A 194 13.98 12.87 -27.56
CA LEU A 194 14.15 11.80 -28.57
C LEU A 194 13.95 12.32 -30.02
N GLY A 195 13.03 13.25 -30.21
CA GLY A 195 12.78 13.91 -31.51
C GLY A 195 13.91 14.81 -32.03
N ALA A 196 14.83 15.25 -31.17
CA ALA A 196 16.02 16.00 -31.57
C ALA A 196 17.16 15.06 -32.02
N LEU A 197 17.27 13.86 -31.44
CA LEU A 197 18.22 12.84 -31.86
C LEU A 197 17.84 12.22 -33.21
N THR A 198 16.55 12.02 -33.48
CA THR A 198 16.10 11.37 -34.72
C THR A 198 16.36 12.20 -35.97
N ARG A 199 16.40 13.54 -35.89
CA ARG A 199 16.74 14.39 -37.06
C ARG A 199 18.19 14.26 -37.54
N GLY A 200 19.09 13.80 -36.69
CA GLY A 200 20.50 13.60 -37.04
C GLY A 200 20.80 12.26 -37.71
N LEU A 201 19.83 11.33 -37.77
CA LEU A 201 20.02 10.05 -38.42
C LEU A 201 20.05 10.23 -39.95
N PRO A 202 21.01 9.61 -40.67
CA PRO A 202 21.19 9.81 -42.11
C PRO A 202 19.91 9.50 -42.91
N VAL A 203 19.15 8.50 -42.48
CA VAL A 203 17.87 8.10 -43.09
C VAL A 203 16.79 9.18 -42.94
N VAL A 204 16.71 9.86 -41.81
CA VAL A 204 15.71 10.91 -41.55
C VAL A 204 16.09 12.21 -42.27
N ALA A 205 17.38 12.52 -42.35
CA ALA A 205 17.89 13.65 -43.11
C ALA A 205 17.67 13.49 -44.63
N GLU A 206 17.67 12.25 -45.14
CA GLU A 206 17.37 11.95 -46.55
C GLU A 206 15.87 12.02 -46.85
N ALA A 207 15.02 11.55 -45.95
CA ALA A 207 13.56 11.69 -46.08
C ALA A 207 13.09 13.16 -46.11
N LEU A 208 13.68 14.03 -45.27
CA LEU A 208 13.36 15.46 -45.26
C LEU A 208 13.81 16.18 -46.56
N ARG A 209 14.91 15.75 -47.17
CA ARG A 209 15.37 16.29 -48.46
C ARG A 209 14.43 15.91 -49.61
N HIS A 210 13.89 14.69 -49.59
CA HIS A 210 12.90 14.27 -50.59
C HIS A 210 11.53 14.93 -50.40
N ALA A 211 11.14 15.26 -49.16
CA ALA A 211 9.89 15.96 -48.88
C ALA A 211 9.91 17.44 -49.29
N ALA A 212 11.09 18.05 -49.48
CA ALA A 212 11.26 19.45 -49.85
C ALA A 212 11.30 19.71 -51.37
N VAL A 213 11.25 18.67 -52.20
CA VAL A 213 11.12 18.83 -53.66
C VAL A 213 9.64 19.01 -53.98
N PRO A 214 9.17 20.21 -54.35
CA PRO A 214 7.81 20.35 -54.86
C PRO A 214 7.71 19.53 -56.15
N ALA A 215 6.69 18.66 -56.21
CA ALA A 215 6.26 18.02 -57.43
C ALA A 215 6.01 19.13 -58.47
N THR A 216 6.97 19.29 -59.38
CA THR A 216 6.78 20.12 -60.56
C THR A 216 6.05 19.24 -61.56
N ASP A 217 5.04 19.88 -62.13
CA ASP A 217 3.87 19.34 -62.81
C ASP A 217 4.17 18.53 -64.09
N ALA A 218 3.12 17.84 -64.50
CA ALA A 218 2.90 17.04 -65.70
C ALA A 218 3.44 17.62 -67.03
N ALA A 219 3.86 16.70 -67.92
CA ALA A 219 3.37 16.54 -69.31
C ALA A 219 4.05 15.35 -69.98
#